data_AF-W0JP57-F1
#
_entry.id   AF-W0JP57-F1
#
_cell.length_a   1.000
_cell.length_b   1.000
_cell.length_c   1.000
_cell.angle_alpha   90.00
_cell.angle_beta   90.00
_cell.angle_gamma   90.00
#
_symmetry.space_group_name_H-M   'P 1'
#
loop_
_entity.id
_entity.type
_entity.pdbx_description
1 polymer ?
#
loop_
_entity_poly.entity_id
_entity_poly.type
_entity_poly.pdbx_seq_one_letter_code
_entity_poly.pdbx_strand_id
1 'polypeptide(L)'
;MSDEDAPDSEPTQETLEERIDAIRGEFTSIEADLEPIRADLDPIRDEIEPVHDTVEAAETEDDLDEVEAELEPVRSDVEAVREEFDAVREEFDEIELPEPETDEDDEEESDGEEDDDAPDGPIAELETEQEALEEILDDLEAEIDDLEDEVDDIQSDVDDQRGPYATDVIDEVDDANGDIESTRWTEEGEQELRAAVEAALEDSNAVLGTSTSIPADEPLLDALVEALETLEAEIEAADLDPDDDADQIASLLEITDELQSGVDDATAWDDLQVREQLRREGYYDVLDHVKDFPPEWHALKVHEKRGNVDMVLLALESLGSDFMEEHCLEALERMGPEEAIEPMLQRANRRDTTAMSILGKIGKDDEEVVETLLEYVDSNPQLQRPAMRALGEIGSEDAVQPIANQLVAEETVVRSSAARALGLIGDTRAIEPLAERLEEDDEDTARASAAWALNQIGTERALEAAAGASDDRAYLVQAEAEKADLEPTA
;
A
#
# COMPACT_ATOMS: atom_id res chain seq x y z
N MET A 1 -35.10 2.02 -55.49
CA MET A 1 -34.65 1.69 -56.86
C MET A 1 -33.90 2.91 -57.34
N SER A 2 -32.59 3.02 -57.26
CA SER A 2 -31.46 2.13 -56.94
C SER A 2 -30.27 3.10 -56.73
N ASP A 3 -29.50 2.98 -55.66
CA ASP A 3 -28.14 2.39 -55.61
C ASP A 3 -27.15 2.95 -56.65
N GLU A 4 -26.08 3.58 -56.16
CA GLU A 4 -24.66 3.53 -56.63
C GLU A 4 -23.89 4.62 -55.86
N ASP A 5 -23.38 4.29 -54.68
CA ASP A 5 -22.01 3.82 -54.42
C ASP A 5 -20.93 4.83 -54.84
N ALA A 6 -20.44 5.57 -53.85
CA ALA A 6 -19.10 6.16 -53.86
C ALA A 6 -18.22 5.22 -53.02
N PRO A 7 -17.07 4.74 -53.53
CA PRO A 7 -16.17 3.95 -52.71
C PRO A 7 -15.53 4.87 -51.65
N ASP A 8 -15.80 4.54 -50.39
CA ASP A 8 -14.96 4.91 -49.27
C ASP A 8 -13.52 4.45 -49.58
N SER A 9 -12.57 5.37 -49.42
CA SER A 9 -11.15 5.07 -49.57
C SER A 9 -10.66 4.58 -48.20
N GLU A 10 -10.47 3.27 -48.07
CA GLU A 10 -9.81 2.67 -46.90
C GLU A 10 -8.38 3.21 -46.77
N PRO A 11 -7.86 3.45 -45.55
CA PRO A 11 -6.47 3.83 -45.35
C PRO A 11 -5.56 2.69 -45.85
N THR A 12 -4.54 3.05 -46.63
CA THR A 12 -3.50 2.11 -47.07
C THR A 12 -2.82 1.51 -45.86
N GLN A 13 -2.87 0.18 -45.72
CA GLN A 13 -1.97 -0.56 -44.85
C GLN A 13 -0.54 -0.26 -45.31
N GLU A 14 0.24 0.40 -44.46
CA GLU A 14 1.66 0.64 -44.65
C GLU A 14 2.37 -0.70 -44.87
N THR A 15 3.22 -0.81 -45.89
CA THR A 15 3.91 -2.07 -46.15
C THR A 15 4.99 -2.31 -45.10
N LEU A 16 5.33 -3.59 -44.82
CA LEU A 16 6.43 -3.93 -43.92
C LEU A 16 7.75 -3.25 -44.34
N GLU A 17 8.00 -3.13 -45.65
CA GLU A 17 9.16 -2.40 -46.19
C GLU A 17 9.12 -0.90 -45.85
N GLU A 18 7.95 -0.25 -45.91
CA GLU A 18 7.79 1.16 -45.53
C GLU A 18 8.04 1.39 -44.03
N ARG A 19 7.57 0.48 -43.17
CA ARG A 19 7.82 0.51 -41.71
C ARG A 19 9.30 0.32 -41.38
N ILE A 20 9.98 -0.63 -42.05
CA ILE A 20 11.41 -0.89 -41.86
C ILE A 20 12.25 0.33 -42.26
N ASP A 21 11.93 0.95 -43.40
CA ASP A 21 12.61 2.17 -43.85
C ASP A 21 12.36 3.37 -42.92
N ALA A 22 11.17 3.45 -42.29
CA ALA A 22 10.86 4.47 -41.29
C ALA A 22 11.72 4.32 -40.03
N ILE A 23 11.78 3.11 -39.46
CA ILE A 23 12.58 2.80 -38.26
C ILE A 23 14.07 3.08 -38.51
N ARG A 24 14.61 2.71 -39.68
CA ARG A 24 16.01 3.07 -40.03
C ARG A 24 16.22 4.58 -40.10
N GLY A 25 15.20 5.32 -40.50
CA GLY A 25 15.21 6.78 -40.49
C GLY A 25 15.27 7.35 -39.08
N GLU A 26 14.53 6.76 -38.15
CA GLU A 26 14.54 7.10 -36.71
C GLU A 26 15.91 6.78 -36.10
N PHE A 27 16.46 5.59 -36.33
CA PHE A 27 17.82 5.20 -35.93
C PHE A 27 18.88 6.19 -36.45
N THR A 28 18.79 6.61 -37.71
CA THR A 28 19.73 7.60 -38.28
C THR A 28 19.58 8.98 -37.63
N SER A 29 18.37 9.35 -37.18
CA SER A 29 18.14 10.59 -36.44
C SER A 29 18.80 10.52 -35.08
N ILE A 30 18.55 9.45 -34.33
CA ILE A 30 19.15 9.18 -33.02
C ILE A 30 20.67 9.20 -33.12
N GLU A 31 21.28 8.51 -34.08
CA GLU A 31 22.74 8.57 -34.29
C GLU A 31 23.26 10.00 -34.52
N ALA A 32 22.49 10.85 -35.20
CA ALA A 32 22.87 12.24 -35.48
C ALA A 32 22.71 13.14 -34.24
N ASP A 33 21.73 12.85 -33.39
CA ASP A 33 21.48 13.58 -32.14
C ASP A 33 22.46 13.15 -31.03
N LEU A 34 23.04 11.95 -31.10
CA LEU A 34 24.13 11.50 -30.22
C LEU A 34 25.52 12.07 -30.58
N GLU A 35 25.74 12.51 -31.83
CA GLU A 35 27.02 13.12 -32.24
C GLU A 35 27.40 14.40 -31.46
N PRO A 36 26.48 15.37 -31.24
CA PRO A 36 26.79 16.54 -30.41
C PRO A 36 27.04 16.19 -28.94
N ILE A 37 26.21 15.31 -28.34
CA ILE A 37 26.37 14.85 -26.95
C ILE A 37 27.80 14.29 -26.75
N ARG A 38 28.22 13.37 -27.63
CA ARG A 38 29.60 12.84 -27.64
C ARG A 38 30.68 13.90 -27.77
N ALA A 39 30.42 14.95 -28.54
CA ALA A 39 31.39 16.01 -28.79
C ALA A 39 31.58 16.95 -27.60
N ASP A 40 30.59 17.02 -26.70
CA ASP A 40 30.58 17.91 -25.54
C ASP A 40 31.16 17.24 -24.28
N LEU A 41 31.17 15.89 -24.19
CA LEU A 41 31.76 15.14 -23.07
C LEU A 41 33.27 15.36 -22.90
N ASP A 42 34.06 15.28 -23.98
CA ASP A 42 35.52 15.47 -23.94
C ASP A 42 35.91 16.86 -23.38
N PRO A 43 35.31 17.98 -23.85
CA PRO A 43 35.50 19.30 -23.26
C PRO A 43 35.18 19.38 -21.77
N ILE A 44 34.03 18.85 -21.34
CA ILE A 44 33.62 18.87 -19.92
C ILE A 44 34.64 18.13 -19.07
N ARG A 45 35.09 16.95 -19.52
CA ARG A 45 36.13 16.18 -18.83
C ARG A 45 37.45 16.95 -18.71
N ASP A 46 37.86 17.65 -19.76
CA ASP A 46 39.07 18.49 -19.75
C ASP A 46 38.93 19.70 -18.80
N GLU A 47 37.69 20.11 -18.47
CA GLU A 47 37.40 21.19 -17.52
C GLU A 47 37.31 20.70 -16.06
N ILE A 48 36.95 19.43 -15.81
CA ILE A 48 36.91 18.84 -14.46
C ILE A 48 38.32 18.60 -13.87
N GLU A 49 39.26 18.06 -14.66
CA GLU A 49 40.64 17.75 -14.20
C GLU A 49 41.32 18.91 -13.45
N PRO A 50 41.31 20.18 -13.95
CA PRO A 50 41.92 21.30 -13.24
C PRO A 50 41.15 21.73 -11.98
N VAL A 51 39.83 21.52 -11.91
CA VAL A 51 39.03 21.86 -10.72
C VAL A 51 39.42 20.93 -9.57
N HIS A 52 39.52 19.63 -9.83
CA HIS A 52 40.01 18.63 -8.86
C HIS A 52 41.40 18.99 -8.30
N ASP A 53 42.36 19.33 -9.18
CA ASP A 53 43.70 19.78 -8.75
C ASP A 53 43.67 21.04 -7.87
N THR A 54 42.65 21.89 -8.06
CA THR A 54 42.48 23.14 -7.32
C THR A 54 41.84 22.88 -5.95
N VAL A 55 40.86 21.98 -5.85
CA VAL A 55 40.29 21.49 -4.58
C VAL A 55 41.38 20.91 -3.69
N GLU A 56 42.25 20.04 -4.23
CA GLU A 56 43.34 19.43 -3.46
C GLU A 56 44.37 20.46 -2.95
N ALA A 57 44.50 21.59 -3.65
CA ALA A 57 45.48 22.64 -3.36
C ALA A 57 44.92 23.78 -2.50
N ALA A 58 43.61 23.83 -2.31
CA ALA A 58 42.95 24.84 -1.48
C ALA A 58 43.44 24.74 -0.04
N GLU A 59 43.88 25.87 0.52
CA GLU A 59 44.33 25.94 1.93
C GLU A 59 43.50 26.96 2.73
N THR A 60 42.63 27.74 2.06
CA THR A 60 41.85 28.84 2.63
C THR A 60 40.45 28.95 2.02
N GLU A 61 39.53 29.61 2.72
CA GLU A 61 38.17 29.96 2.27
C GLU A 61 38.15 30.64 0.90
N ASP A 62 38.98 31.67 0.71
CA ASP A 62 39.12 32.37 -0.59
C ASP A 62 39.52 31.40 -1.73
N ASP A 63 40.23 30.30 -1.41
CA ASP A 63 40.61 29.27 -2.40
C ASP A 63 39.42 28.33 -2.71
N LEU A 64 38.61 27.95 -1.71
CA LEU A 64 37.41 27.11 -1.89
C LEU A 64 36.28 27.84 -2.63
N ASP A 65 36.10 29.14 -2.39
CA ASP A 65 35.20 30.00 -3.17
C ASP A 65 35.60 30.07 -4.66
N GLU A 66 36.91 30.10 -4.94
CA GLU A 66 37.42 30.08 -6.31
C GLU A 66 37.15 28.71 -6.96
N VAL A 67 37.31 27.62 -6.21
CA VAL A 67 36.97 26.26 -6.66
C VAL A 67 35.48 26.12 -6.97
N GLU A 68 34.59 26.54 -6.06
CA GLU A 68 33.15 26.44 -6.26
C GLU A 68 32.68 27.28 -7.47
N ALA A 69 33.26 28.48 -7.65
CA ALA A 69 33.00 29.31 -8.81
C ALA A 69 33.51 28.72 -10.14
N GLU A 70 34.54 27.86 -10.09
CA GLU A 70 35.03 27.10 -11.24
C GLU A 70 34.22 25.82 -11.49
N LEU A 71 33.64 25.21 -10.45
CA LEU A 71 32.79 24.01 -10.54
C LEU A 71 31.36 24.31 -11.04
N GLU A 72 30.76 25.44 -10.67
CA GLU A 72 29.40 25.85 -11.08
C GLU A 72 29.16 25.75 -12.61
N PRO A 73 30.02 26.30 -13.50
CA PRO A 73 29.82 26.16 -14.94
C PRO A 73 29.94 24.71 -15.43
N VAL A 74 30.88 23.94 -14.86
CA VAL A 74 31.10 22.53 -15.23
C VAL A 74 29.89 21.68 -14.90
N ARG A 75 29.34 21.85 -13.69
CA ARG A 75 28.09 21.21 -13.27
C ARG A 75 26.93 21.56 -14.19
N SER A 76 26.78 22.84 -14.53
CA SER A 76 25.73 23.28 -15.46
C SER A 76 25.87 22.66 -16.86
N ASP A 77 27.10 22.42 -17.33
CA ASP A 77 27.35 21.81 -18.63
C ASP A 77 27.07 20.29 -18.59
N VAL A 78 27.41 19.59 -17.49
CA VAL A 78 27.05 18.18 -17.26
C VAL A 78 25.53 18.00 -17.22
N GLU A 79 24.82 18.82 -16.43
CA GLU A 79 23.35 18.78 -16.33
C GLU A 79 22.68 19.01 -17.70
N ALA A 80 23.23 19.92 -18.52
CA ALA A 80 22.72 20.18 -19.87
C ALA A 80 22.92 18.98 -20.80
N VAL A 81 24.08 18.32 -20.76
CA VAL A 81 24.34 17.11 -21.54
C VAL A 81 23.45 15.94 -21.08
N ARG A 82 23.20 15.81 -19.78
CA ARG A 82 22.27 14.83 -19.22
C ARG A 82 20.86 15.02 -19.75
N GLU A 83 20.34 16.25 -19.70
CA GLU A 83 19.02 16.58 -20.23
C GLU A 83 18.90 16.29 -21.73
N GLU A 84 19.94 16.60 -22.52
CA GLU A 84 19.97 16.28 -23.95
C GLU A 84 20.01 14.77 -24.22
N PHE A 85 20.77 14.01 -23.43
CA PHE A 85 20.86 12.55 -23.54
C PHE A 85 19.55 11.85 -23.16
N ASP A 86 18.95 12.21 -22.03
CA ASP A 86 17.70 11.59 -21.56
C ASP A 86 16.56 11.80 -22.58
N ALA A 87 16.53 12.95 -23.27
CA ALA A 87 15.60 13.20 -24.36
C ALA A 87 15.81 12.26 -25.56
N VAL A 88 17.06 12.02 -25.95
CA VAL A 88 17.39 11.08 -27.04
C VAL A 88 17.09 9.63 -26.63
N ARG A 89 17.32 9.27 -25.36
CA ARG A 89 17.00 7.94 -24.81
C ARG A 89 15.48 7.69 -24.81
N GLU A 90 14.68 8.67 -24.42
CA GLU A 90 13.22 8.58 -24.50
C GLU A 90 12.74 8.38 -25.94
N GLU A 91 13.32 9.09 -26.91
CA GLU A 91 13.01 8.89 -28.34
C GLU A 91 13.38 7.49 -28.85
N PHE A 92 14.47 6.88 -28.35
CA PHE A 92 14.86 5.52 -28.68
C PHE A 92 13.90 4.46 -28.10
N ASP A 93 13.50 4.62 -26.84
CA ASP A 93 12.63 3.69 -26.12
C ASP A 93 11.22 3.60 -26.73
N GLU A 94 10.77 4.64 -27.44
CA GLU A 94 9.49 4.65 -28.16
C GLU A 94 9.49 3.80 -29.45
N ILE A 95 10.65 3.36 -29.95
CA ILE A 95 10.76 2.62 -31.20
C ILE A 95 10.33 1.15 -31.03
N GLU A 96 9.17 0.80 -31.59
CA GLU A 96 8.67 -0.59 -31.63
C GLU A 96 9.02 -1.31 -32.94
N LEU A 97 9.85 -2.36 -32.85
CA LEU A 97 10.15 -3.22 -34.00
C LEU A 97 8.93 -4.05 -34.45
N PRO A 98 8.77 -4.30 -35.77
CA PRO A 98 7.72 -5.18 -36.27
C PRO A 98 7.99 -6.65 -35.90
N GLU A 99 6.95 -7.37 -35.45
CA GLU A 99 7.05 -8.81 -35.21
C GLU A 99 7.40 -9.58 -36.51
N PRO A 100 8.26 -10.62 -36.44
CA PRO A 100 8.53 -11.47 -37.59
C PRO A 100 7.24 -12.20 -38.01
N GLU A 101 6.93 -12.23 -39.31
CA GLU A 101 5.80 -13.04 -39.80
C GLU A 101 6.09 -14.53 -39.54
N THR A 102 5.44 -15.11 -38.53
CA THR A 102 5.46 -16.56 -38.33
C THR A 102 4.47 -17.18 -39.32
N ASP A 103 4.99 -17.85 -40.36
CA ASP A 103 4.17 -18.69 -41.22
C ASP A 103 3.53 -19.82 -40.37
N GLU A 104 2.22 -19.73 -40.06
CA GLU A 104 1.46 -20.71 -39.27
C GLU A 104 1.28 -22.09 -39.96
N ASP A 105 2.05 -22.42 -41.01
CA ASP A 105 1.84 -23.63 -41.83
C ASP A 105 2.99 -24.67 -41.82
N ASP A 106 4.03 -24.51 -40.99
CA ASP A 106 5.10 -25.53 -40.84
C ASP A 106 5.15 -26.17 -39.43
N GLU A 107 4.02 -26.72 -38.97
CA GLU A 107 4.02 -27.82 -37.98
C GLU A 107 4.20 -29.18 -38.68
N GLU A 108 5.36 -29.48 -39.25
CA GLU A 108 5.74 -30.87 -39.55
C GLU A 108 7.17 -31.14 -39.05
N GLU A 109 7.24 -32.13 -38.16
CA GLU A 109 8.41 -32.71 -37.50
C GLU A 109 9.75 -32.62 -38.25
N SER A 110 10.79 -32.10 -37.60
CA SER A 110 12.17 -32.46 -37.89
C SER A 110 12.99 -32.65 -36.61
N ASP A 111 13.13 -33.91 -36.20
CA ASP A 111 14.23 -34.38 -35.37
C ASP A 111 15.56 -34.13 -36.12
N GLY A 112 16.40 -33.21 -35.64
CA GLY A 112 17.83 -33.23 -35.95
C GLY A 112 18.50 -31.87 -36.12
N GLU A 113 19.54 -31.69 -35.29
CA GLU A 113 20.64 -30.71 -35.36
C GLU A 113 20.24 -29.26 -35.05
N GLU A 114 20.81 -28.74 -33.94
CA GLU A 114 20.93 -27.32 -33.65
C GLU A 114 21.77 -26.70 -34.77
N ASP A 115 21.11 -26.26 -35.84
CA ASP A 115 21.71 -25.33 -36.80
C ASP A 115 21.58 -23.92 -36.19
N ASP A 116 22.73 -23.38 -35.76
CA ASP A 116 22.99 -21.96 -35.45
C ASP A 116 22.82 -21.10 -36.74
N ASP A 117 21.66 -21.17 -37.40
CA ASP A 117 21.32 -20.21 -38.45
C ASP A 117 20.76 -18.97 -37.75
N ALA A 118 21.61 -17.94 -37.62
CA ALA A 118 21.19 -16.59 -37.24
C ALA A 118 19.97 -16.18 -38.08
N PRO A 119 18.98 -15.48 -37.52
CA PRO A 119 17.80 -15.09 -38.28
C PRO A 119 18.25 -14.23 -39.48
N ASP A 120 18.12 -14.77 -40.69
CA ASP A 120 18.48 -14.07 -41.94
C ASP A 120 17.22 -13.35 -42.47
N GLY A 121 17.12 -12.04 -42.24
CA GLY A 121 16.00 -11.22 -42.73
C GLY A 121 16.12 -9.73 -42.37
N PRO A 122 15.35 -8.84 -43.03
CA PRO A 122 15.47 -7.40 -42.83
C PRO A 122 15.02 -6.93 -41.44
N ILE A 123 14.21 -7.71 -40.71
CA ILE A 123 13.86 -7.45 -39.30
C ILE A 123 15.04 -7.80 -38.39
N ALA A 124 15.74 -8.91 -38.64
CA ALA A 124 16.94 -9.28 -37.87
C ALA A 124 18.10 -8.29 -38.08
N GLU A 125 18.20 -7.70 -39.28
CA GLU A 125 19.12 -6.58 -39.53
C GLU A 125 18.74 -5.35 -38.68
N LEU A 126 17.44 -5.05 -38.51
CA LEU A 126 16.98 -3.96 -37.63
C LEU A 126 17.25 -4.26 -36.16
N GLU A 127 17.02 -5.49 -35.71
CA GLU A 127 17.35 -5.92 -34.34
C GLU A 127 18.84 -5.71 -34.06
N THR A 128 19.71 -6.08 -35.01
CA THR A 128 21.16 -5.82 -34.89
C THR A 128 21.50 -4.32 -34.89
N GLU A 129 20.82 -3.52 -35.71
CA GLU A 129 20.99 -2.05 -35.73
C GLU A 129 20.51 -1.40 -34.42
N GLN A 130 19.41 -1.89 -33.84
CA GLN A 130 18.88 -1.45 -32.55
C GLN A 130 19.83 -1.82 -31.42
N GLU A 131 20.30 -3.07 -31.35
CA GLU A 131 21.27 -3.52 -30.36
C GLU A 131 22.57 -2.70 -30.40
N ALA A 132 23.04 -2.33 -31.61
CA ALA A 132 24.24 -1.50 -31.76
C ALA A 132 24.02 -0.05 -31.28
N LEU A 133 22.81 0.49 -31.47
CA LEU A 133 22.43 1.79 -30.94
C LEU A 133 22.25 1.78 -29.41
N GLU A 134 21.67 0.70 -28.87
CA GLU A 134 21.54 0.47 -27.43
C GLU A 134 22.92 0.40 -26.78
N GLU A 135 23.89 -0.34 -27.35
CA GLU A 135 25.29 -0.37 -26.88
C GLU A 135 25.91 1.04 -26.85
N ILE A 136 25.63 1.84 -27.87
CA ILE A 136 26.09 3.23 -27.97
C ILE A 136 25.48 4.13 -26.89
N LEU A 137 24.19 3.97 -26.60
CA LEU A 137 23.47 4.72 -25.58
C LEU A 137 23.97 4.34 -24.19
N ASP A 138 24.12 3.04 -23.92
CA ASP A 138 24.63 2.54 -22.64
C ASP A 138 26.08 3.01 -22.38
N ASP A 139 26.94 2.98 -23.41
CA ASP A 139 28.32 3.50 -23.30
C ASP A 139 28.33 5.00 -22.98
N LEU A 140 27.40 5.78 -23.56
CA LEU A 140 27.30 7.22 -23.32
C LEU A 140 26.70 7.56 -21.97
N GLU A 141 25.66 6.82 -21.55
CA GLU A 141 25.09 6.94 -20.21
C GLU A 141 26.16 6.72 -19.17
N ALA A 142 26.98 5.67 -19.32
CA ALA A 142 28.08 5.40 -18.41
C ALA A 142 29.13 6.52 -18.40
N GLU A 143 29.43 7.16 -19.54
CA GLU A 143 30.34 8.31 -19.59
C GLU A 143 29.75 9.56 -18.92
N ILE A 144 28.43 9.78 -19.03
CA ILE A 144 27.74 10.91 -18.36
C ILE A 144 27.68 10.65 -16.85
N ASP A 145 27.27 9.45 -16.44
CA ASP A 145 27.24 9.02 -15.04
C ASP A 145 28.63 9.18 -14.39
N ASP A 146 29.71 8.77 -15.08
CA ASP A 146 31.09 8.95 -14.60
C ASP A 146 31.45 10.44 -14.37
N LEU A 147 30.94 11.36 -15.19
CA LEU A 147 31.17 12.81 -15.02
C LEU A 147 30.32 13.40 -13.89
N GLU A 148 29.06 12.96 -13.76
CA GLU A 148 28.17 13.33 -12.65
C GLU A 148 28.81 12.91 -11.32
N ASP A 149 29.27 11.66 -11.22
CA ASP A 149 29.98 11.14 -10.06
C ASP A 149 31.26 11.96 -9.75
N GLU A 150 32.03 12.36 -10.76
CA GLU A 150 33.26 13.15 -10.56
C GLU A 150 32.96 14.58 -10.05
N VAL A 151 31.89 15.21 -10.55
CA VAL A 151 31.43 16.52 -10.06
C VAL A 151 30.92 16.42 -8.62
N ASP A 152 30.16 15.37 -8.29
CA ASP A 152 29.64 15.14 -6.95
C ASP A 152 30.77 14.83 -5.95
N ASP A 153 31.78 14.05 -6.35
CA ASP A 153 32.97 13.78 -5.54
C ASP A 153 33.74 15.08 -5.23
N ILE A 154 33.95 15.94 -6.23
CA ILE A 154 34.60 17.25 -6.05
C ILE A 154 33.78 18.14 -5.12
N GLN A 155 32.46 18.18 -5.29
CA GLN A 155 31.58 18.96 -4.42
C GLN A 155 31.67 18.46 -2.97
N SER A 156 31.64 17.14 -2.76
CA SER A 156 31.83 16.53 -1.44
C SER A 156 33.19 16.89 -0.83
N ASP A 157 34.27 16.90 -1.61
CA ASP A 157 35.61 17.27 -1.13
C ASP A 157 35.71 18.76 -0.75
N VAL A 158 34.95 19.64 -1.43
CA VAL A 158 34.84 21.07 -1.06
C VAL A 158 34.08 21.22 0.25
N ASP A 159 32.95 20.52 0.38
CA ASP A 159 32.10 20.55 1.58
C ASP A 159 32.84 19.99 2.81
N ASP A 160 33.54 18.86 2.67
CA ASP A 160 34.37 18.28 3.72
C ASP A 160 35.48 19.24 4.21
N GLN A 161 35.91 20.17 3.36
CA GLN A 161 36.94 21.16 3.69
C GLN A 161 36.38 22.44 4.34
N ARG A 162 35.16 22.86 4.02
CA ARG A 162 34.48 24.04 4.61
C ARG A 162 33.99 23.85 6.04
N GLY A 163 33.92 22.60 6.52
CA GLY A 163 33.51 22.28 7.89
C GLY A 163 31.99 22.09 8.05
N PRO A 164 31.51 21.85 9.27
CA PRO A 164 30.09 21.53 9.51
C PRO A 164 29.19 22.74 9.22
N TYR A 165 27.97 22.49 8.73
CA TYR A 165 27.04 23.54 8.36
C TYR A 165 25.97 23.77 9.42
N ALA A 166 25.48 25.01 9.53
CA ALA A 166 24.35 25.33 10.39
C ALA A 166 23.04 24.64 9.94
N THR A 167 22.94 24.28 8.65
CA THR A 167 21.84 23.47 8.12
C THR A 167 21.81 22.08 8.72
N ASP A 168 22.98 21.45 8.93
CA ASP A 168 23.06 20.12 9.55
C ASP A 168 22.49 20.15 10.98
N VAL A 169 22.79 21.21 11.72
CA VAL A 169 22.23 21.43 13.07
C VAL A 169 20.71 21.58 13.00
N ILE A 170 20.20 22.36 12.04
CA ILE A 170 18.75 22.58 11.87
C ILE A 170 18.06 21.27 11.53
N ASP A 171 18.61 20.48 10.61
CA ASP A 171 18.07 19.19 10.21
C ASP A 171 18.04 18.21 11.39
N GLU A 172 19.09 18.15 12.22
CA GLU A 172 19.08 17.32 13.44
C GLU A 172 18.05 17.78 14.48
N VAL A 173 17.78 19.10 14.59
CA VAL A 173 16.70 19.60 15.46
C VAL A 173 15.33 19.23 14.90
N ASP A 174 15.12 19.34 13.58
CA ASP A 174 13.86 18.99 12.92
C ASP A 174 13.58 17.48 13.04
N ASP A 175 14.59 16.62 12.90
CA ASP A 175 14.48 15.18 13.13
C ASP A 175 14.01 14.87 14.56
N ALA A 176 14.67 15.45 15.56
CA ALA A 176 14.28 15.31 16.96
C ALA A 176 12.84 15.82 17.21
N ASN A 177 12.48 16.92 16.56
CA ASN A 177 11.15 17.51 16.63
C ASN A 177 10.09 16.58 16.04
N GLY A 178 10.37 15.97 14.88
CA GLY A 178 9.53 14.99 14.20
C GLY A 178 9.29 13.74 15.04
N ASP A 179 10.31 13.25 15.75
CA ASP A 179 10.20 12.13 16.68
C ASP A 179 9.30 12.47 17.89
N ILE A 180 9.44 13.68 18.44
CA ILE A 180 8.60 14.16 19.53
C ILE A 180 7.13 14.24 19.09
N GLU A 181 6.86 14.75 17.89
CA GLU A 181 5.50 14.95 17.38
C GLU A 181 4.79 13.64 17.00
N SER A 182 5.53 12.73 16.36
CA SER A 182 4.97 11.50 15.79
C SER A 182 4.81 10.37 16.82
N THR A 183 5.51 10.45 17.94
CA THR A 183 5.53 9.40 18.97
C THR A 183 4.45 9.61 20.03
N ARG A 184 3.76 8.52 20.42
CA ARG A 184 2.88 8.54 21.59
C ARG A 184 3.72 8.38 22.85
N TRP A 185 3.87 9.44 23.63
CA TRP A 185 4.66 9.43 24.86
C TRP A 185 3.87 9.02 26.10
N THR A 186 4.58 8.54 27.12
CA THR A 186 4.01 8.36 28.46
C THR A 186 4.09 9.65 29.28
N GLU A 187 3.33 9.76 30.38
CA GLU A 187 3.47 10.91 31.31
C GLU A 187 4.91 11.04 31.84
N GLU A 188 5.62 9.93 32.03
CA GLU A 188 7.03 9.94 32.40
C GLU A 188 7.93 10.39 31.25
N GLY A 189 7.72 9.83 30.05
CA GLY A 189 8.44 10.20 28.82
C GLY A 189 8.31 11.68 28.49
N GLU A 190 7.11 12.25 28.64
CA GLU A 190 6.89 13.71 28.50
C GLU A 190 7.78 14.54 29.43
N GLN A 191 8.04 14.08 30.67
CA GLN A 191 8.95 14.79 31.57
C GLN A 191 10.43 14.56 31.22
N GLU A 192 10.76 13.41 30.65
CA GLU A 192 12.11 13.09 30.16
C GLU A 192 12.44 13.96 28.93
N LEU A 193 11.52 14.04 27.96
CA LEU A 193 11.61 14.96 26.82
C LEU A 193 11.77 16.41 27.26
N ARG A 194 10.94 16.88 28.20
CA ARG A 194 11.10 18.24 28.75
C ARG A 194 12.52 18.46 29.26
N ALA A 195 13.09 17.51 29.99
CA ALA A 195 14.43 17.66 30.55
C ALA A 195 15.51 17.69 29.45
N ALA A 196 15.36 16.89 28.39
CA ALA A 196 16.26 16.89 27.24
C ALA A 196 16.21 18.22 26.49
N VAL A 197 15.00 18.68 26.13
CA VAL A 197 14.79 19.97 25.43
C VAL A 197 15.25 21.15 26.29
N GLU A 198 14.96 21.16 27.60
CA GLU A 198 15.45 22.24 28.50
C GLU A 198 16.98 22.31 28.52
N ALA A 199 17.67 21.16 28.52
CA ALA A 199 19.12 21.12 28.50
C ALA A 199 19.68 21.62 27.16
N ALA A 200 19.15 21.12 26.03
CA ALA A 200 19.56 21.54 24.70
C ALA A 200 19.36 23.06 24.50
N LEU A 201 18.20 23.59 24.91
CA LEU A 201 17.96 25.03 24.85
C LEU A 201 18.92 25.82 25.75
N GLU A 202 19.20 25.37 26.97
CA GLU A 202 20.15 26.06 27.87
C GLU A 202 21.55 26.15 27.24
N ASP A 203 22.04 25.05 26.68
CA ASP A 203 23.38 24.97 26.10
C ASP A 203 23.46 25.71 24.74
N SER A 204 22.47 25.55 23.85
CA SER A 204 22.42 26.30 22.58
C SER A 204 22.28 27.81 22.79
N ASN A 205 21.49 28.24 23.78
CA ASN A 205 21.42 29.65 24.16
C ASN A 205 22.79 30.19 24.64
N ALA A 206 23.60 29.35 25.27
CA ALA A 206 24.94 29.74 25.72
C ALA A 206 25.92 29.89 24.55
N VAL A 207 25.78 29.08 23.50
CA VAL A 207 26.56 29.18 22.25
C VAL A 207 26.13 30.41 21.45
N LEU A 208 24.83 30.54 21.14
CA LEU A 208 24.27 31.59 20.26
C LEU A 208 24.11 32.96 20.97
N GLY A 209 24.11 32.99 22.30
CA GLY A 209 23.84 34.20 23.08
C GLY A 209 22.36 34.63 23.07
N THR A 210 21.46 33.68 22.82
CA THR A 210 20.01 33.84 22.75
C THR A 210 19.34 33.51 24.09
N SER A 211 18.00 33.45 24.13
CA SER A 211 17.25 33.16 25.37
C SER A 211 15.94 32.43 25.12
N THR A 212 15.95 31.47 24.21
CA THR A 212 14.82 30.59 23.88
C THR A 212 14.45 29.72 25.08
N SER A 213 13.16 29.50 25.29
CA SER A 213 12.66 28.73 26.44
C SER A 213 11.31 28.10 26.12
N ILE A 214 11.01 26.97 26.75
CA ILE A 214 9.73 26.28 26.58
C ILE A 214 8.55 27.17 27.04
N PRO A 215 7.54 27.42 26.20
CA PRO A 215 6.31 28.10 26.56
C PRO A 215 5.59 27.48 27.76
N ALA A 216 5.06 28.30 28.67
CA ALA A 216 4.46 27.83 29.92
C ALA A 216 2.94 27.60 29.87
N ASP A 217 2.26 28.13 28.84
CA ASP A 217 0.80 28.21 28.77
C ASP A 217 0.19 27.18 27.78
N GLU A 218 0.99 26.22 27.29
CA GLU A 218 0.63 25.28 26.22
C GLU A 218 0.68 23.81 26.71
N PRO A 219 -0.03 22.87 26.03
CA PRO A 219 0.22 21.45 26.22
C PRO A 219 1.71 21.14 26.03
N LEU A 220 2.25 20.20 26.81
CA LEU A 220 3.69 20.05 26.89
C LEU A 220 4.33 19.73 25.54
N LEU A 221 3.82 18.76 24.79
CA LEU A 221 4.39 18.39 23.49
C LEU A 221 4.38 19.58 22.51
N ASP A 222 3.24 20.25 22.36
CA ASP A 222 3.12 21.47 21.54
C ASP A 222 4.15 22.55 21.96
N ALA A 223 4.37 22.71 23.27
CA ALA A 223 5.35 23.66 23.81
C ALA A 223 6.81 23.24 23.53
N LEU A 224 7.11 21.93 23.50
CA LEU A 224 8.45 21.45 23.15
C LEU A 224 8.73 21.72 21.67
N VAL A 225 7.77 21.39 20.81
CA VAL A 225 7.85 21.59 19.36
C VAL A 225 8.07 23.06 19.03
N GLU A 226 7.24 23.96 19.55
CA GLU A 226 7.40 25.40 19.33
C GLU A 226 8.77 25.92 19.81
N ALA A 227 9.32 25.35 20.88
CA ALA A 227 10.61 25.76 21.41
C ALA A 227 11.78 25.31 20.52
N LEU A 228 11.68 24.14 19.88
CA LEU A 228 12.66 23.64 18.90
C LEU A 228 12.58 24.41 17.58
N GLU A 229 11.37 24.65 17.05
CA GLU A 229 11.18 25.54 15.88
C GLU A 229 11.74 26.95 16.13
N THR A 230 11.60 27.46 17.36
CA THR A 230 12.20 28.74 17.74
C THR A 230 13.73 28.64 17.81
N LEU A 231 14.29 27.51 18.25
CA LEU A 231 15.73 27.30 18.25
C LEU A 231 16.29 27.27 16.82
N GLU A 232 15.65 26.54 15.90
CA GLU A 232 16.01 26.50 14.47
C GLU A 232 16.03 27.91 13.87
N ALA A 233 14.98 28.69 14.11
CA ALA A 233 14.90 30.08 13.61
C ALA A 233 16.01 30.98 14.19
N GLU A 234 16.47 30.73 15.43
CA GLU A 234 17.58 31.46 16.04
C GLU A 234 18.95 30.99 15.51
N ILE A 235 19.10 29.71 15.15
CA ILE A 235 20.28 29.18 14.47
C ILE A 235 20.38 29.78 13.06
N GLU A 236 19.29 29.76 12.28
CA GLU A 236 19.23 30.37 10.95
C GLU A 236 19.53 31.88 11.03
N ALA A 237 18.94 32.58 12.01
CA ALA A 237 19.17 34.01 12.19
C ALA A 237 20.57 34.36 12.70
N ALA A 238 21.33 33.40 13.23
CA ALA A 238 22.71 33.60 13.62
C ALA A 238 23.64 33.77 12.42
N ASP A 239 23.22 33.30 11.22
CA ASP A 239 23.98 33.46 9.97
C ASP A 239 25.42 32.93 10.14
N LEU A 240 25.55 31.75 10.75
CA LEU A 240 26.83 31.14 11.11
C LEU A 240 27.59 30.75 9.85
N ASP A 241 28.82 31.20 9.77
CA ASP A 241 29.70 30.87 8.67
C ASP A 241 30.34 29.49 8.92
N PRO A 242 30.25 28.53 7.97
CA PRO A 242 30.79 27.18 8.13
C PRO A 242 32.27 27.16 8.54
N ASP A 243 33.06 28.09 8.01
CA ASP A 243 34.50 28.18 8.24
C ASP A 243 34.81 29.01 9.50
N ASP A 244 34.29 30.23 9.57
CA ASP A 244 34.59 31.21 10.62
C ASP A 244 33.98 30.79 11.99
N ASP A 245 32.84 30.09 11.96
CA ASP A 245 32.10 29.63 13.14
C ASP A 245 32.11 28.10 13.31
N ALA A 246 33.01 27.37 12.64
CA ALA A 246 33.14 25.91 12.71
C ALA A 246 33.12 25.33 14.15
N ASP A 247 33.82 25.96 15.10
CA ASP A 247 33.85 25.55 16.51
C ASP A 247 32.48 25.72 17.19
N GLN A 248 31.70 26.74 16.80
CA GLN A 248 30.35 26.97 17.32
C GLN A 248 29.37 25.97 16.73
N ILE A 249 29.41 25.74 15.42
CA ILE A 249 28.56 24.77 14.72
C ILE A 249 28.83 23.36 15.27
N ALA A 250 30.10 22.96 15.41
CA ALA A 250 30.45 21.68 16.02
C ALA A 250 29.94 21.54 17.46
N SER A 251 29.90 22.64 18.23
CA SER A 251 29.32 22.62 19.59
C SER A 251 27.80 22.47 19.56
N LEU A 252 27.12 23.05 18.56
CA LEU A 252 25.68 22.90 18.37
C LEU A 252 25.32 21.47 17.94
N LEU A 253 26.10 20.86 17.05
CA LEU A 253 25.95 19.46 16.66
C LEU A 253 26.10 18.51 17.87
N GLU A 254 27.08 18.75 18.76
CA GLU A 254 27.20 17.94 19.99
C GLU A 254 25.95 18.09 20.89
N ILE A 255 25.30 19.27 20.89
CA ILE A 255 24.08 19.51 21.66
C ILE A 255 22.87 18.82 21.02
N THR A 256 22.75 18.83 19.69
CA THR A 256 21.66 18.16 18.96
C THR A 256 21.78 16.63 19.04
N ASP A 257 23.00 16.09 19.00
CA ASP A 257 23.28 14.68 19.33
C ASP A 257 22.77 14.31 20.74
N GLU A 258 23.07 15.15 21.75
CA GLU A 258 22.60 14.94 23.13
C GLU A 258 21.07 15.09 23.26
N LEU A 259 20.46 16.02 22.51
CA LEU A 259 19.02 16.18 22.40
C LEU A 259 18.38 14.91 21.85
N GLN A 260 18.84 14.44 20.69
CA GLN A 260 18.31 13.23 20.04
C GLN A 260 18.45 12.02 20.94
N SER A 261 19.62 11.84 21.57
CA SER A 261 19.79 10.75 22.55
C SER A 261 18.82 10.86 23.72
N GLY A 262 18.46 12.08 24.14
CA GLY A 262 17.45 12.33 25.17
C GLY A 262 16.02 12.02 24.71
N VAL A 263 15.71 12.25 23.44
CA VAL A 263 14.42 11.87 22.81
C VAL A 263 14.32 10.35 22.70
N ASP A 264 15.35 9.68 22.19
CA ASP A 264 15.41 8.23 22.04
C ASP A 264 15.30 7.48 23.39
N ASP A 265 15.90 8.04 24.46
CA ASP A 265 15.87 7.45 25.81
C ASP A 265 14.53 7.72 26.53
N ALA A 266 13.69 8.64 26.05
CA ALA A 266 12.43 8.98 26.69
C ALA A 266 11.42 7.83 26.56
N THR A 267 10.57 7.66 27.57
CA THR A 267 9.67 6.50 27.62
C THR A 267 8.46 6.68 26.69
N ALA A 268 8.49 6.01 25.54
CA ALA A 268 7.36 5.92 24.62
C ALA A 268 6.27 4.95 25.13
N TRP A 269 5.05 5.09 24.62
CA TRP A 269 3.93 4.24 25.01
C TRP A 269 4.17 2.76 24.66
N ASP A 270 4.83 2.51 23.54
CA ASP A 270 5.10 1.17 23.04
C ASP A 270 6.24 0.45 23.77
N ASP A 271 7.05 1.18 24.55
CA ASP A 271 8.02 0.59 25.48
C ASP A 271 7.36 -0.12 26.66
N LEU A 272 6.12 0.26 26.96
CA LEU A 272 5.37 -0.33 28.05
C LEU A 272 4.96 -1.76 27.71
N GLN A 273 5.01 -2.65 28.71
CA GLN A 273 4.40 -3.97 28.55
C GLN A 273 2.89 -3.82 28.33
N VAL A 274 2.30 -4.65 27.47
CA VAL A 274 0.84 -4.69 27.20
C VAL A 274 -0.02 -4.61 28.48
N ARG A 275 0.37 -5.34 29.54
CA ARG A 275 -0.36 -5.31 30.82
C ARG A 275 -0.31 -3.97 31.55
N GLU A 276 0.77 -3.22 31.35
CA GLU A 276 0.92 -1.89 31.89
C GLU A 276 0.09 -0.89 31.09
N GLN A 277 0.16 -0.93 29.75
CA GLN A 277 -0.71 -0.15 28.87
C GLN A 277 -2.18 -0.35 29.24
N LEU A 278 -2.65 -1.60 29.29
CA LEU A 278 -4.02 -1.94 29.71
C LEU A 278 -4.38 -1.44 31.11
N ARG A 279 -3.42 -1.35 32.03
CA ARG A 279 -3.67 -0.80 33.36
C ARG A 279 -3.83 0.71 33.32
N ARG A 280 -3.01 1.41 32.54
CA ARG A 280 -3.11 2.87 32.35
C ARG A 280 -4.41 3.24 31.64
N GLU A 281 -4.85 2.42 30.68
CA GLU A 281 -6.15 2.54 30.01
C GLU A 281 -7.35 2.13 30.88
N GLY A 282 -7.13 1.69 32.13
CA GLY A 282 -8.19 1.35 33.06
C GLY A 282 -8.92 0.02 32.79
N TYR A 283 -8.37 -0.83 31.92
CA TYR A 283 -8.96 -2.14 31.58
C TYR A 283 -9.18 -3.04 32.80
N TYR A 284 -8.33 -2.95 33.82
CA TYR A 284 -8.46 -3.76 35.03
C TYR A 284 -9.35 -3.12 36.12
N ASP A 285 -9.80 -1.88 35.95
CA ASP A 285 -10.55 -1.15 36.98
C ASP A 285 -11.92 -1.75 37.28
N VAL A 286 -12.42 -2.60 36.39
CA VAL A 286 -13.66 -3.34 36.60
C VAL A 286 -13.53 -4.50 37.60
N LEU A 287 -12.30 -4.86 37.99
CA LEU A 287 -12.00 -5.99 38.86
C LEU A 287 -11.89 -5.58 40.34
N ASP A 288 -12.90 -5.92 41.15
CA ASP A 288 -12.81 -5.83 42.61
C ASP A 288 -11.87 -6.91 43.20
N HIS A 289 -11.84 -8.10 42.58
CA HIS A 289 -10.99 -9.23 42.92
C HIS A 289 -10.86 -10.17 41.72
N VAL A 290 -9.69 -10.79 41.54
CA VAL A 290 -9.46 -11.74 40.44
C VAL A 290 -10.04 -13.11 40.80
N LYS A 291 -11.03 -13.59 40.03
CA LYS A 291 -11.63 -14.94 40.19
C LYS A 291 -11.07 -15.94 39.20
N ASP A 292 -10.88 -15.52 37.96
CA ASP A 292 -10.45 -16.38 36.87
C ASP A 292 -9.03 -16.00 36.45
N PHE A 293 -8.26 -17.01 36.05
CA PHE A 293 -6.96 -16.83 35.42
C PHE A 293 -7.08 -17.18 33.93
N PRO A 294 -6.55 -16.36 33.02
CA PRO A 294 -5.81 -15.12 33.27
C PRO A 294 -6.75 -13.94 33.67
N PRO A 295 -6.27 -12.93 34.44
CA PRO A 295 -7.10 -11.82 34.90
C PRO A 295 -7.72 -11.02 33.75
N GLU A 296 -7.06 -10.96 32.60
CA GLU A 296 -7.52 -10.32 31.37
C GLU A 296 -8.86 -10.89 30.90
N TRP A 297 -9.02 -12.22 30.97
CA TRP A 297 -10.27 -12.88 30.61
C TRP A 297 -11.39 -12.61 31.62
N HIS A 298 -11.05 -12.47 32.91
CA HIS A 298 -12.04 -12.07 33.91
C HIS A 298 -12.50 -10.63 33.66
N ALA A 299 -11.58 -9.71 33.37
CA ALA A 299 -11.90 -8.32 33.03
C ALA A 299 -12.81 -8.28 31.80
N LEU A 300 -12.45 -8.99 30.73
CA LEU A 300 -13.21 -9.09 29.49
C LEU A 300 -14.68 -9.45 29.75
N LYS A 301 -14.93 -10.52 30.51
CA LYS A 301 -16.31 -10.95 30.85
C LYS A 301 -17.08 -9.91 31.66
N VAL A 302 -16.39 -9.11 32.48
CA VAL A 302 -17.02 -8.03 33.24
C VAL A 302 -17.31 -6.84 32.32
N HIS A 303 -16.41 -6.49 31.41
CA HIS A 303 -16.62 -5.46 30.38
C HIS A 303 -17.78 -5.81 29.46
N GLU A 304 -17.81 -7.03 28.92
CA GLU A 304 -18.91 -7.55 28.09
C GLU A 304 -20.25 -7.37 28.80
N LYS A 305 -20.34 -7.81 30.07
CA LYS A 305 -21.57 -7.71 30.85
C LYS A 305 -21.97 -6.25 31.15
N ARG A 306 -21.01 -5.33 31.22
CA ARG A 306 -21.25 -3.90 31.44
C ARG A 306 -21.56 -3.15 30.14
N GLY A 307 -21.35 -3.75 28.98
CA GLY A 307 -21.51 -3.07 27.69
C GLY A 307 -20.33 -2.17 27.31
N ASN A 308 -19.15 -2.40 27.88
CA ASN A 308 -17.97 -1.57 27.64
C ASN A 308 -17.27 -2.01 26.34
N VAL A 309 -17.83 -1.64 25.19
CA VAL A 309 -17.35 -2.07 23.86
C VAL A 309 -15.90 -1.67 23.62
N ASP A 310 -15.54 -0.41 23.88
CA ASP A 310 -14.18 0.12 23.67
C ASP A 310 -13.12 -0.72 24.38
N MET A 311 -13.44 -1.22 25.56
CA MET A 311 -12.52 -2.06 26.36
C MET A 311 -12.41 -3.49 25.82
N VAL A 312 -13.46 -4.00 25.17
CA VAL A 312 -13.41 -5.29 24.46
C VAL A 312 -12.57 -5.15 23.19
N LEU A 313 -12.71 -4.04 22.47
CA LEU A 313 -11.90 -3.73 21.29
C LEU A 313 -10.43 -3.49 21.65
N LEU A 314 -10.16 -2.71 22.69
CA LEU A 314 -8.82 -2.53 23.26
C LEU A 314 -8.19 -3.88 23.62
N ALA A 315 -8.95 -4.77 24.27
CA ALA A 315 -8.46 -6.10 24.58
C ALA A 315 -8.17 -6.93 23.32
N LEU A 316 -9.00 -6.86 22.28
CA LEU A 316 -8.81 -7.54 21.01
C LEU A 316 -7.54 -7.06 20.28
N GLU A 317 -7.27 -5.77 20.35
CA GLU A 317 -6.10 -5.14 19.71
C GLU A 317 -4.82 -5.40 20.51
N SER A 318 -4.83 -5.14 21.82
CA SER A 318 -3.62 -5.20 22.63
C SER A 318 -3.22 -6.64 23.03
N LEU A 319 -4.18 -7.57 23.17
CA LEU A 319 -3.87 -8.93 23.63
C LEU A 319 -3.60 -9.86 22.45
N GLY A 320 -2.34 -9.97 22.04
CA GLY A 320 -1.88 -10.85 20.96
C GLY A 320 -1.89 -12.36 21.25
N SER A 321 -2.89 -12.88 21.98
CA SER A 321 -3.04 -14.31 22.24
C SER A 321 -4.29 -14.85 21.58
N ASP A 322 -4.18 -15.95 20.81
CA ASP A 322 -5.31 -16.64 20.16
C ASP A 322 -6.49 -16.88 21.12
N PHE A 323 -6.18 -17.25 22.38
CA PHE A 323 -7.17 -17.47 23.42
C PHE A 323 -7.95 -16.20 23.79
N MET A 324 -7.25 -15.07 23.90
CA MET A 324 -7.89 -13.79 24.21
C MET A 324 -8.63 -13.25 23.00
N GLU A 325 -8.05 -13.37 21.81
CA GLU A 325 -8.67 -12.98 20.54
C GLU A 325 -10.02 -13.69 20.35
N GLU A 326 -10.05 -15.03 20.44
CA GLU A 326 -11.27 -15.82 20.30
C GLU A 326 -12.36 -15.32 21.27
N HIS A 327 -12.01 -15.11 22.55
CA HIS A 327 -12.97 -14.65 23.54
C HIS A 327 -13.43 -13.20 23.35
N CYS A 328 -12.58 -12.33 22.81
CA CYS A 328 -12.98 -10.96 22.48
C CYS A 328 -13.96 -10.97 21.30
N LEU A 329 -13.67 -11.73 20.25
CA LEU A 329 -14.56 -11.89 19.10
C LEU A 329 -15.91 -12.50 19.50
N GLU A 330 -15.92 -13.55 20.33
CA GLU A 330 -17.17 -14.12 20.86
C GLU A 330 -17.96 -13.11 21.72
N ALA A 331 -17.27 -12.25 22.47
CA ALA A 331 -17.91 -11.21 23.26
C ALA A 331 -18.57 -10.17 22.35
N LEU A 332 -17.84 -9.69 21.32
CA LEU A 332 -18.38 -8.77 20.31
C LEU A 332 -19.57 -9.39 19.56
N GLU A 333 -19.48 -10.67 19.18
CA GLU A 333 -20.57 -11.40 18.53
C GLU A 333 -21.84 -11.47 19.40
N ARG A 334 -21.67 -11.65 20.72
CA ARG A 334 -22.78 -11.69 21.69
C ARG A 334 -23.35 -10.32 22.00
N MET A 335 -22.50 -9.30 22.02
CA MET A 335 -22.88 -7.92 22.30
C MET A 335 -23.58 -7.27 21.10
N GLY A 336 -23.12 -7.56 19.89
CA GLY A 336 -23.57 -6.97 18.63
C GLY A 336 -23.40 -5.45 18.55
N PRO A 337 -22.25 -4.84 18.90
CA PRO A 337 -22.07 -3.40 18.82
C PRO A 337 -21.76 -2.93 17.39
N GLU A 338 -22.31 -1.78 16.99
CA GLU A 338 -22.01 -1.14 15.70
C GLU A 338 -20.55 -0.63 15.66
N GLU A 339 -19.99 -0.26 16.81
CA GLU A 339 -18.60 0.19 16.96
C GLU A 339 -17.57 -0.89 16.57
N ALA A 340 -17.99 -2.16 16.46
CA ALA A 340 -17.13 -3.24 15.98
C ALA A 340 -17.12 -3.40 14.45
N ILE A 341 -17.97 -2.69 13.70
CA ILE A 341 -18.05 -2.84 12.24
C ILE A 341 -16.69 -2.62 11.59
N GLU A 342 -16.07 -1.46 11.83
CA GLU A 342 -14.78 -1.08 11.22
C GLU A 342 -13.64 -2.06 11.60
N PRO A 343 -13.40 -2.38 12.89
CA PRO A 343 -12.44 -3.43 13.24
C PRO A 343 -12.72 -4.79 12.58
N MET A 344 -13.98 -5.16 12.39
CA MET A 344 -14.34 -6.43 11.75
C MET A 344 -14.19 -6.37 10.23
N LEU A 345 -14.44 -5.23 9.57
CA LEU A 345 -14.14 -5.01 8.15
C LEU A 345 -12.65 -5.20 7.87
N GLN A 346 -11.79 -4.56 8.65
CA GLN A 346 -10.33 -4.73 8.52
C GLN A 346 -9.88 -6.19 8.68
N ARG A 347 -10.50 -6.95 9.60
CA ARG A 347 -10.22 -8.38 9.77
C ARG A 347 -10.80 -9.23 8.64
N ALA A 348 -12.01 -8.91 8.17
CA ALA A 348 -12.64 -9.59 7.04
C ALA A 348 -11.80 -9.45 5.76
N ASN A 349 -11.22 -8.27 5.52
CA ASN A 349 -10.26 -8.01 4.42
C ASN A 349 -8.99 -8.87 4.51
N ARG A 350 -8.61 -9.29 5.72
CA ARG A 350 -7.55 -10.28 5.96
C ARG A 350 -8.08 -11.74 5.98
N ARG A 351 -9.27 -11.97 5.43
CA ARG A 351 -9.94 -13.27 5.29
C ARG A 351 -10.35 -13.93 6.61
N ASP A 352 -10.59 -13.14 7.66
CA ASP A 352 -11.08 -13.64 8.95
C ASP A 352 -12.57 -14.01 8.87
N THR A 353 -12.85 -15.32 8.89
CA THR A 353 -14.22 -15.84 8.81
C THR A 353 -15.07 -15.55 10.05
N THR A 354 -14.44 -15.35 11.21
CA THR A 354 -15.16 -15.00 12.44
C THR A 354 -15.65 -13.57 12.35
N ALA A 355 -14.79 -12.65 11.87
CA ALA A 355 -15.15 -11.28 11.60
C ALA A 355 -16.32 -11.18 10.60
N MET A 356 -16.30 -11.95 9.50
CA MET A 356 -17.43 -12.03 8.56
C MET A 356 -18.74 -12.44 9.26
N SER A 357 -18.67 -13.43 10.16
CA SER A 357 -19.86 -13.88 10.92
C SER A 357 -20.37 -12.82 11.90
N ILE A 358 -19.48 -12.02 12.50
CA ILE A 358 -19.86 -10.91 13.38
C ILE A 358 -20.51 -9.81 12.56
N LEU A 359 -19.91 -9.42 11.43
CA LEU A 359 -20.45 -8.45 10.46
C LEU A 359 -21.86 -8.83 10.02
N GLY A 360 -22.12 -10.11 9.76
CA GLY A 360 -23.46 -10.61 9.42
C GLY A 360 -24.55 -10.25 10.44
N LYS A 361 -24.18 -10.06 11.71
CA LYS A 361 -25.11 -9.75 12.81
C LYS A 361 -25.22 -8.26 13.12
N ILE A 362 -24.16 -7.48 12.86
CA ILE A 362 -24.08 -6.07 13.23
C ILE A 362 -24.22 -5.12 12.04
N GLY A 363 -23.85 -5.54 10.83
CA GLY A 363 -23.78 -4.70 9.63
C GLY A 363 -25.07 -4.68 8.80
N LYS A 364 -26.24 -4.72 9.44
CA LYS A 364 -27.53 -4.82 8.70
C LYS A 364 -27.79 -3.62 7.78
N ASP A 365 -27.44 -2.42 8.25
CA ASP A 365 -27.71 -1.15 7.57
C ASP A 365 -26.41 -0.51 7.05
N ASP A 366 -25.36 -1.31 6.83
CA ASP A 366 -24.03 -0.86 6.42
C ASP A 366 -23.69 -1.37 5.01
N GLU A 367 -23.56 -0.44 4.07
CA GLU A 367 -23.30 -0.73 2.65
C GLU A 367 -21.89 -1.28 2.43
N GLU A 368 -20.90 -0.75 3.13
CA GLU A 368 -19.51 -1.19 3.04
C GLU A 368 -19.34 -2.64 3.52
N VAL A 369 -20.08 -3.03 4.55
CA VAL A 369 -20.14 -4.44 4.99
C VAL A 369 -20.68 -5.35 3.89
N VAL A 370 -21.75 -4.92 3.19
CA VAL A 370 -22.31 -5.71 2.09
C VAL A 370 -21.30 -5.81 0.95
N GLU A 371 -20.70 -4.71 0.52
CA GLU A 371 -19.71 -4.66 -0.55
C GLU A 371 -18.51 -5.58 -0.24
N THR A 372 -17.94 -5.45 0.96
CA THR A 372 -16.81 -6.26 1.41
C THR A 372 -17.14 -7.76 1.41
N LEU A 373 -18.32 -8.14 1.90
CA LEU A 373 -18.73 -9.55 1.94
C LEU A 373 -19.04 -10.11 0.55
N LEU A 374 -19.49 -9.27 -0.39
CA LEU A 374 -19.77 -9.68 -1.77
C LEU A 374 -18.51 -10.14 -2.50
N GLU A 375 -17.35 -9.54 -2.22
CA GLU A 375 -16.06 -9.95 -2.80
C GLU A 375 -15.73 -11.43 -2.54
N TYR A 376 -16.22 -11.97 -1.42
CA TYR A 376 -15.96 -13.35 -1.02
C TYR A 376 -16.98 -14.35 -1.56
N VAL A 377 -18.10 -13.92 -2.15
CA VAL A 377 -19.19 -14.80 -2.62
C VAL A 377 -18.74 -15.70 -3.77
N ASP A 378 -17.84 -15.23 -4.64
CA ASP A 378 -17.28 -16.00 -5.76
C ASP A 378 -15.79 -16.35 -5.55
N SER A 379 -15.39 -16.52 -4.29
CA SER A 379 -14.02 -16.84 -3.91
C SER A 379 -13.81 -18.34 -3.64
N ASN A 380 -12.84 -18.71 -2.80
CA ASN A 380 -12.64 -20.11 -2.45
C ASN A 380 -13.74 -20.61 -1.46
N PRO A 381 -14.10 -21.91 -1.49
CA PRO A 381 -15.20 -22.45 -0.69
C PRO A 381 -15.12 -22.24 0.83
N GLN A 382 -13.94 -21.97 1.38
CA GLN A 382 -13.78 -21.72 2.83
C GLN A 382 -14.27 -20.32 3.22
N LEU A 383 -14.15 -19.33 2.32
CA LEU A 383 -14.58 -17.95 2.53
C LEU A 383 -15.99 -17.67 1.99
N GLN A 384 -16.38 -18.35 0.91
CA GLN A 384 -17.73 -18.22 0.34
C GLN A 384 -18.83 -18.52 1.38
N ARG A 385 -18.66 -19.58 2.17
CA ARG A 385 -19.67 -20.04 3.13
C ARG A 385 -19.96 -19.03 4.24
N PRO A 386 -18.95 -18.52 4.99
CA PRO A 386 -19.18 -17.48 5.98
C PRO A 386 -19.69 -16.19 5.35
N ALA A 387 -19.18 -15.77 4.19
CA ALA A 387 -19.63 -14.55 3.51
C ALA A 387 -21.10 -14.62 3.08
N MET A 388 -21.51 -15.68 2.37
CA MET A 388 -22.92 -15.87 1.99
C MET A 388 -23.83 -15.96 3.21
N ARG A 389 -23.38 -16.64 4.28
CA ARG A 389 -24.15 -16.71 5.52
C ARG A 389 -24.34 -15.31 6.14
N ALA A 390 -23.27 -14.53 6.22
CA ALA A 390 -23.30 -13.18 6.77
C ALA A 390 -24.23 -12.26 5.97
N LEU A 391 -24.12 -12.26 4.64
CA LEU A 391 -25.03 -11.55 3.74
C LEU A 391 -26.50 -11.99 3.90
N GLY A 392 -26.71 -13.29 4.14
CA GLY A 392 -28.03 -13.83 4.46
C GLY A 392 -28.58 -13.33 5.80
N GLU A 393 -27.74 -13.25 6.84
CA GLU A 393 -28.12 -12.73 8.16
C GLU A 393 -28.40 -11.22 8.14
N ILE A 394 -27.65 -10.45 7.32
CA ILE A 394 -27.91 -9.04 7.01
C ILE A 394 -29.26 -8.89 6.30
N GLY A 395 -29.53 -9.79 5.34
CA GLY A 395 -30.74 -9.75 4.51
C GLY A 395 -30.64 -8.74 3.36
N SER A 396 -29.43 -8.50 2.84
CA SER A 396 -29.22 -7.55 1.74
C SER A 396 -29.81 -8.07 0.44
N GLU A 397 -30.70 -7.28 -0.16
CA GLU A 397 -31.30 -7.56 -1.46
C GLU A 397 -30.28 -7.51 -2.60
N ASP A 398 -29.16 -6.79 -2.44
CA ASP A 398 -28.10 -6.68 -3.45
C ASP A 398 -27.29 -7.98 -3.57
N ALA A 399 -27.27 -8.78 -2.49
CA ALA A 399 -26.61 -10.08 -2.48
C ALA A 399 -27.38 -11.20 -3.19
N VAL A 400 -28.64 -10.98 -3.56
CA VAL A 400 -29.50 -12.02 -4.12
C VAL A 400 -28.95 -12.60 -5.42
N GLN A 401 -28.55 -11.75 -6.37
CA GLN A 401 -28.06 -12.25 -7.66
C GLN A 401 -26.66 -12.89 -7.54
N PRO A 402 -25.67 -12.27 -6.87
CA PRO A 402 -24.37 -12.90 -6.63
C PRO A 402 -24.49 -14.28 -5.95
N ILE A 403 -25.35 -14.41 -4.93
CA ILE A 403 -25.56 -15.68 -4.23
C ILE A 403 -26.35 -16.68 -5.10
N ALA A 404 -27.31 -16.23 -5.91
CA ALA A 404 -28.02 -17.11 -6.84
C ALA A 404 -27.09 -17.76 -7.87
N ASN A 405 -26.05 -17.06 -8.33
CA ASN A 405 -25.04 -17.64 -9.21
C ASN A 405 -24.30 -18.82 -8.55
N GLN A 406 -24.16 -18.82 -7.22
CA GLN A 406 -23.50 -19.90 -6.48
C GLN A 406 -24.39 -21.14 -6.31
N LEU A 407 -25.65 -21.11 -6.74
CA LEU A 407 -26.50 -22.31 -6.78
C LEU A 407 -26.03 -23.33 -7.82
N VAL A 408 -25.21 -22.96 -8.79
CA VAL A 408 -24.66 -23.87 -9.82
C VAL A 408 -23.20 -24.26 -9.58
N ALA A 409 -22.62 -23.90 -8.43
CA ALA A 409 -21.23 -24.23 -8.08
C ALA A 409 -20.95 -25.74 -8.12
N GLU A 410 -19.71 -26.13 -8.41
CA GLU A 410 -19.31 -27.55 -8.49
C GLU A 410 -19.48 -28.27 -7.15
N GLU A 411 -19.16 -27.60 -6.05
CA GLU A 411 -19.20 -28.13 -4.71
C GLU A 411 -20.61 -28.05 -4.11
N THR A 412 -21.15 -29.21 -3.74
CA THR A 412 -22.47 -29.34 -3.09
C THR A 412 -22.61 -28.48 -1.82
N VAL A 413 -21.52 -28.29 -1.08
CA VAL A 413 -21.51 -27.49 0.15
C VAL A 413 -21.72 -26.00 -0.16
N VAL A 414 -21.18 -25.50 -1.29
CA VAL A 414 -21.37 -24.12 -1.75
C VAL A 414 -22.81 -23.93 -2.18
N ARG A 415 -23.33 -24.81 -3.05
CA ARG A 415 -24.74 -24.79 -3.48
C ARG A 415 -25.72 -24.80 -2.31
N SER A 416 -25.47 -25.67 -1.32
CA SER A 416 -26.30 -25.74 -0.10
C SER A 416 -26.23 -24.45 0.73
N SER A 417 -25.05 -23.82 0.81
CA SER A 417 -24.86 -22.57 1.56
C SER A 417 -25.53 -21.40 0.85
N ALA A 418 -25.43 -21.33 -0.48
CA ALA A 418 -26.11 -20.34 -1.31
C ALA A 418 -27.63 -20.42 -1.15
N ALA A 419 -28.20 -21.63 -1.24
CA ALA A 419 -29.63 -21.83 -1.04
C ALA A 419 -30.09 -21.35 0.34
N ARG A 420 -29.34 -21.69 1.40
CA ARG A 420 -29.66 -21.24 2.76
C ARG A 420 -29.56 -19.73 2.92
N ALA A 421 -28.54 -19.09 2.34
CA ALA A 421 -28.38 -17.65 2.38
C ALA A 421 -29.55 -16.93 1.70
N LEU A 422 -29.96 -17.36 0.51
CA LEU A 422 -31.13 -16.82 -0.19
C LEU A 422 -32.43 -16.99 0.62
N GLY A 423 -32.56 -18.12 1.32
CA GLY A 423 -33.68 -18.35 2.24
C GLY A 423 -33.69 -17.38 3.43
N LEU A 424 -32.52 -17.00 3.94
CA LEU A 424 -32.40 -16.00 5.01
C LEU A 424 -32.73 -14.58 4.52
N ILE A 425 -32.30 -14.22 3.30
CA ILE A 425 -32.65 -12.94 2.67
C ILE A 425 -34.16 -12.85 2.44
N GLY A 426 -34.79 -13.92 1.97
CA GLY A 426 -36.24 -13.98 1.77
C GLY A 426 -36.73 -13.29 0.50
N ASP A 427 -35.84 -12.87 -0.40
CA ASP A 427 -36.22 -12.17 -1.63
C ASP A 427 -36.89 -13.10 -2.66
N THR A 428 -38.02 -12.65 -3.20
CA THR A 428 -38.81 -13.41 -4.17
C THR A 428 -38.13 -13.68 -5.52
N ARG A 429 -37.09 -12.92 -5.88
CA ARG A 429 -36.24 -13.15 -7.06
C ARG A 429 -35.51 -14.49 -6.98
N ALA A 430 -35.25 -15.00 -5.77
CA ALA A 430 -34.58 -16.28 -5.55
C ALA A 430 -35.49 -17.51 -5.77
N ILE A 431 -36.81 -17.34 -5.86
CA ILE A 431 -37.74 -18.48 -5.92
C ILE A 431 -37.50 -19.37 -7.15
N GLU A 432 -37.27 -18.78 -8.33
CA GLU A 432 -37.10 -19.58 -9.54
C GLU A 432 -35.77 -20.37 -9.53
N PRO A 433 -34.60 -19.75 -9.26
CA PRO A 433 -33.35 -20.50 -9.13
C PRO A 433 -33.39 -21.58 -8.04
N LEU A 434 -34.07 -21.32 -6.92
CA LEU A 434 -34.23 -22.31 -5.85
C LEU A 434 -35.14 -23.47 -6.27
N ALA A 435 -36.21 -23.21 -7.03
CA ALA A 435 -37.09 -24.26 -7.54
C ALA A 435 -36.36 -25.17 -8.54
N GLU A 436 -35.61 -24.60 -9.48
CA GLU A 436 -34.76 -25.35 -10.42
C GLU A 436 -33.76 -26.22 -9.66
N ARG A 437 -33.10 -25.65 -8.63
CA ARG A 437 -32.15 -26.39 -7.80
C ARG A 437 -32.80 -27.49 -6.95
N LEU A 438 -34.05 -27.30 -6.52
CA LEU A 438 -34.85 -28.33 -5.85
C LEU A 438 -35.23 -29.49 -6.79
N GLU A 439 -35.38 -29.25 -8.09
CA GLU A 439 -35.78 -30.29 -9.04
C GLU A 439 -34.59 -31.04 -9.65
N GLU A 440 -33.50 -30.32 -9.95
CA GLU A 440 -32.44 -30.81 -10.84
C GLU A 440 -31.13 -31.22 -10.12
N ASP A 441 -30.92 -30.88 -8.85
CA ASP A 441 -29.67 -31.27 -8.17
C ASP A 441 -29.61 -32.78 -7.90
N ASP A 442 -28.46 -33.38 -8.22
CA ASP A 442 -28.21 -34.79 -7.90
C ASP A 442 -28.14 -35.02 -6.37
N GLU A 443 -27.67 -34.01 -5.61
CA GLU A 443 -27.37 -34.16 -4.20
C GLU A 443 -28.51 -33.75 -3.29
N ASP A 444 -28.98 -34.71 -2.50
CA ASP A 444 -30.12 -34.58 -1.59
C ASP A 444 -29.99 -33.40 -0.60
N THR A 445 -28.77 -33.04 -0.21
CA THR A 445 -28.50 -31.95 0.74
C THR A 445 -28.71 -30.56 0.14
N ALA A 446 -28.35 -30.38 -1.13
CA ALA A 446 -28.59 -29.13 -1.85
C ALA A 446 -30.08 -28.97 -2.15
N ARG A 447 -30.75 -30.04 -2.63
CA ARG A 447 -32.22 -30.05 -2.81
C ARG A 447 -32.96 -29.71 -1.51
N ALA A 448 -32.59 -30.33 -0.39
CA ALA A 448 -33.22 -30.06 0.89
C ALA A 448 -33.01 -28.61 1.36
N SER A 449 -31.83 -28.04 1.10
CA SER A 449 -31.55 -26.63 1.40
C SER A 449 -32.41 -25.69 0.55
N ALA A 450 -32.64 -26.02 -0.72
CA ALA A 450 -33.53 -25.26 -1.60
C ALA A 450 -34.99 -25.33 -1.15
N ALA A 451 -35.50 -26.51 -0.79
CA ALA A 451 -36.84 -26.65 -0.20
C ALA A 451 -36.99 -25.86 1.10
N TRP A 452 -35.98 -25.90 1.98
CA TRP A 452 -35.97 -25.10 3.20
C TRP A 452 -36.01 -23.59 2.91
N ALA A 453 -35.22 -23.13 1.94
CA ALA A 453 -35.16 -21.72 1.56
C ALA A 453 -36.48 -21.21 0.98
N LEU A 454 -37.13 -22.00 0.12
CA LEU A 454 -38.46 -21.70 -0.41
C LEU A 454 -39.51 -21.60 0.71
N ASN A 455 -39.44 -22.48 1.72
CA ASN A 455 -40.27 -22.37 2.92
C ASN A 455 -40.00 -21.10 3.73
N GLN A 456 -38.75 -20.64 3.82
CA GLN A 456 -38.43 -19.38 4.52
C GLN A 456 -38.95 -18.16 3.77
N ILE A 457 -38.87 -18.14 2.43
CA ILE A 457 -39.44 -17.07 1.60
C ILE A 457 -40.96 -16.99 1.80
N GLY A 458 -41.63 -18.13 1.95
CA GLY A 458 -42.98 -18.21 2.51
C GLY A 458 -44.12 -17.62 1.67
N THR A 459 -43.83 -17.12 0.45
CA THR A 459 -44.87 -16.71 -0.50
C THR A 459 -45.61 -17.92 -1.06
N GLU A 460 -46.86 -17.75 -1.50
CA GLU A 460 -47.66 -18.83 -2.10
C GLU A 460 -46.89 -19.58 -3.20
N ARG A 461 -46.25 -18.84 -4.13
CA ARG A 461 -45.42 -19.42 -5.20
C ARG A 461 -44.24 -20.23 -4.67
N ALA A 462 -43.57 -19.75 -3.61
CA ALA A 462 -42.43 -20.45 -3.02
C ALA A 462 -42.88 -21.74 -2.31
N LEU A 463 -43.98 -21.68 -1.57
CA LEU A 463 -44.55 -22.82 -0.87
C LEU A 463 -45.09 -23.88 -1.84
N GLU A 464 -45.70 -23.47 -2.96
CA GLU A 464 -46.11 -24.39 -4.04
C GLU A 464 -44.91 -25.12 -4.64
N ALA A 465 -43.81 -24.40 -4.92
CA ALA A 465 -42.57 -24.99 -5.43
C ALA A 465 -41.97 -26.00 -4.43
N ALA A 466 -41.90 -25.65 -3.15
CA ALA A 466 -41.42 -26.56 -2.10
C ALA A 466 -42.31 -27.81 -1.96
N ALA A 467 -43.64 -27.63 -1.93
CA ALA A 467 -44.60 -28.72 -1.79
C ALA A 467 -44.56 -29.72 -2.97
N GLY A 468 -44.14 -29.29 -4.16
CA GLY A 468 -43.94 -30.15 -5.32
C GLY A 468 -42.97 -31.31 -5.07
N ALA A 469 -42.05 -31.17 -4.12
CA ALA A 469 -41.07 -32.19 -3.74
C ALA A 469 -41.51 -33.08 -2.55
N SER A 470 -42.79 -33.08 -2.15
CA SER A 470 -43.27 -33.89 -1.00
C SER A 470 -43.16 -35.41 -1.20
N ASP A 471 -43.01 -35.86 -2.45
CA ASP A 471 -42.78 -37.25 -2.83
C ASP A 471 -41.31 -37.53 -3.23
N ASP A 472 -40.37 -36.65 -2.88
CA ASP A 472 -38.94 -36.83 -3.20
C ASP A 472 -38.40 -38.15 -2.60
N ARG A 473 -37.49 -38.80 -3.35
CA ARG A 473 -36.86 -40.07 -2.96
C ARG A 473 -36.02 -39.95 -1.70
N ALA A 474 -35.49 -38.77 -1.42
CA ALA A 474 -34.64 -38.47 -0.29
C ALA A 474 -35.47 -37.94 0.87
N TYR A 475 -35.37 -38.63 2.01
CA TYR A 475 -36.13 -38.28 3.21
C TYR A 475 -35.90 -36.83 3.68
N LEU A 476 -34.69 -36.28 3.52
CA LEU A 476 -34.39 -34.90 3.92
C LEU A 476 -35.18 -33.88 3.09
N VAL A 477 -35.25 -34.10 1.77
CA VAL A 477 -35.97 -33.22 0.84
C VAL A 477 -37.47 -33.31 1.10
N GLN A 478 -38.00 -34.53 1.17
CA GLN A 478 -39.40 -34.79 1.52
C GLN A 478 -39.79 -34.11 2.84
N ALA A 479 -38.98 -34.25 3.89
CA ALA A 479 -39.28 -33.70 5.21
C ALA A 479 -39.26 -32.16 5.24
N GLU A 480 -38.45 -31.49 4.40
CA GLU A 480 -38.52 -30.04 4.24
C GLU A 480 -39.72 -29.63 3.38
N ALA A 481 -39.96 -30.31 2.26
CA ALA A 481 -41.09 -30.05 1.38
C ALA A 481 -42.46 -30.17 2.08
N GLU A 482 -42.62 -31.17 2.95
CA GLU A 482 -43.85 -31.38 3.75
C GLU A 482 -44.12 -30.26 4.77
N LYS A 483 -43.15 -29.40 5.07
CA LYS A 483 -43.36 -28.23 5.95
C LYS A 483 -44.05 -27.07 5.23
N ALA A 484 -44.15 -27.11 3.90
CA ALA A 484 -44.82 -26.07 3.13
C ALA A 484 -46.31 -26.04 3.48
N ASP A 485 -46.73 -24.99 4.19
CA ASP A 485 -48.12 -24.81 4.61
C ASP A 485 -48.91 -24.05 3.54
N LEU A 486 -49.60 -24.80 2.68
CA LEU A 486 -50.47 -24.24 1.64
C LEU A 486 -51.84 -23.79 2.18
N GLU A 487 -52.09 -23.87 3.49
CA GLU A 487 -53.32 -23.29 4.06
C GLU A 487 -53.21 -21.76 4.07
N PRO A 488 -54.19 -21.02 3.50
CA PRO A 488 -54.13 -19.57 3.47
C PRO A 488 -54.23 -19.03 4.88
N THR A 489 -53.24 -18.26 5.31
CA THR A 489 -53.39 -17.34 6.45
C THR A 489 -54.45 -16.31 6.07
N ALA A 490 -55.65 -16.48 6.63
CA ALA A 490 -56.84 -15.71 6.34
C ALA A 490 -56.81 -14.27 6.88
#